data_AF-A0A0F4XN90-F1
#
_entry.id   AF-A0A0F4XN90-F1
#
_cell.length_a   1.000
_cell.length_b   1.000
_cell.length_c   1.000
_cell.angle_alpha   90.00
_cell.angle_beta   90.00
_cell.angle_gamma   90.00
#
_symmetry.space_group_name_H-M   'P 1'
#
loop_
_entity.id
_entity.type
_entity.pdbx_description
1 polymer ?
#
loop_
_entity_poly.entity_id
_entity_poly.type
_entity_poly.pdbx_seq_one_letter_code
_entity_poly.pdbx_strand_id
1 'polypeptide(L)'
;MLLIGALYFRAAWSLRDSDRGLPTLMDLETHRRNLRDNYERYWDTPEESDAHFKAVVLNYFIEGATVNAENNDKRGSYLRSLANYVTAALFVSVLSFLPFYIHQQEQNNNDPKTTSATSTTNALCKR
;
A
#
# COMPACT_ATOMS: atom_id res chain seq x y z
N MET A 1 17.02 -4.05 0.94
CA MET A 1 15.80 -3.68 0.18
C MET A 1 14.51 -4.17 0.84
N LEU A 2 14.37 -5.45 1.21
CA LEU A 2 13.18 -5.94 1.94
C LEU A 2 12.86 -5.18 3.23
N LEU A 3 13.89 -4.92 4.04
CA LEU A 3 13.74 -4.18 5.31
C LEU A 3 13.30 -2.72 5.08
N ILE A 4 13.81 -2.09 4.02
CA ILE A 4 13.40 -0.74 3.58
C ILE A 4 11.94 -0.78 3.12
N GLY A 5 11.55 -1.76 2.30
CA GLY A 5 10.15 -1.95 1.90
C GLY A 5 9.21 -2.13 3.10
N ALA A 6 9.58 -2.97 4.07
CA ALA A 6 8.80 -3.16 5.29
C ALA A 6 8.62 -1.85 6.10
N LEU A 7 9.66 -1.01 6.16
CA LEU A 7 9.59 0.30 6.82
C LEU A 7 8.64 1.26 6.10
N TYR A 8 8.71 1.35 4.76
CA TYR A 8 7.80 2.18 3.98
C TYR A 8 6.35 1.68 4.03
N PHE A 9 6.14 0.37 4.02
CA PHE A 9 4.81 -0.23 4.22
C PHE A 9 4.24 0.10 5.60
N ARG A 10 5.04 -0.06 6.66
CA ARG A 10 4.64 0.30 8.02
C ARG A 10 4.31 1.78 8.13
N ALA A 11 5.15 2.67 7.58
CA ALA A 11 4.92 4.11 7.61
C ALA A 11 3.62 4.50 6.89
N ALA A 12 3.35 3.93 5.71
CA ALA A 12 2.10 4.11 5.00
C ALA A 12 0.87 3.68 5.82
N TRP A 13 0.99 2.59 6.59
CA TRP A 13 -0.13 2.04 7.36
C TRP A 13 -0.29 2.65 8.75
N SER A 14 0.78 3.14 9.37
CA SER A 14 0.78 3.75 10.70
C SER A 14 0.39 5.24 10.68
N LEU A 15 0.25 5.86 9.51
CA LEU A 15 -0.32 7.21 9.34
C LEU A 15 -1.85 7.26 9.58
N ARG A 16 -2.42 6.28 10.30
CA ARG A 16 -3.86 6.16 10.55
C ARG A 16 -4.34 6.84 11.82
N ASP A 17 -3.43 7.41 12.61
CA ASP A 17 -3.77 7.91 13.94
C ASP A 17 -4.67 9.17 13.95
N SER A 18 -5.07 9.70 12.79
CA SER A 18 -5.80 10.98 12.73
C SER A 18 -6.92 11.05 11.70
N ASP A 19 -7.38 9.92 11.13
CA ASP A 19 -8.53 9.99 10.22
C ASP A 19 -9.78 10.38 11.02
N ARG A 20 -10.40 11.49 10.63
CA ARG A 20 -11.57 12.03 11.29
C ARG A 20 -12.82 11.45 10.64
N GLY A 21 -13.67 10.82 11.47
CA GLY A 21 -14.99 10.38 11.07
C GLY A 21 -16.05 11.45 11.34
N LEU A 22 -17.15 11.38 10.60
CA LEU A 22 -18.38 12.06 11.02
C LEU A 22 -18.95 11.36 12.25
N PRO A 23 -19.60 12.10 13.18
CA PRO A 23 -20.41 11.50 14.23
C PRO A 23 -21.49 10.56 13.64
N THR A 24 -21.98 9.61 14.44
CA THR A 24 -23.00 8.70 13.94
C THR A 24 -24.32 9.44 13.65
N LEU A 25 -25.18 8.87 12.81
CA LEU A 25 -26.50 9.46 12.54
C LEU A 25 -27.33 9.63 13.82
N MET A 26 -27.15 8.73 14.80
CA MET A 26 -27.83 8.84 16.08
C MET A 26 -27.29 10.01 16.91
N ASP A 27 -25.98 10.22 16.92
CA ASP A 27 -25.35 11.37 17.61
C ASP A 27 -25.79 12.70 16.97
N LEU A 28 -25.83 12.75 15.64
CA LEU A 28 -26.28 13.92 14.89
C LEU A 28 -27.76 14.22 15.14
N GLU A 29 -28.63 13.22 15.11
CA GLU A 29 -30.06 13.41 15.39
C GLU A 29 -30.31 13.82 16.85
N THR A 30 -29.56 13.24 17.79
CA THR A 30 -29.62 13.61 19.20
C THR A 30 -29.17 15.07 19.38
N HIS A 31 -28.06 15.46 18.74
CA HIS A 31 -27.59 16.83 18.78
C HIS A 31 -28.59 17.80 18.14
N ARG A 32 -29.19 17.46 17.00
CA ARG A 32 -30.22 18.26 16.33
C ARG A 32 -31.42 18.54 17.24
N ARG A 33 -31.93 17.51 17.93
CA ARG A 33 -33.05 17.65 18.88
C ARG A 33 -32.66 18.51 20.06
N ASN A 34 -31.52 18.22 20.68
CA ASN A 34 -31.02 19.00 21.81
C ASN A 34 -30.81 20.48 21.44
N LEU A 35 -30.28 20.74 20.25
CA LEU A 35 -30.07 22.11 19.78
C LEU A 35 -31.40 22.84 19.60
N ARG A 36 -32.40 22.20 18.95
CA ARG A 36 -33.74 22.77 18.80
C ARG A 36 -34.39 23.05 20.15
N ASP A 37 -34.39 22.08 21.06
CA ASP A 37 -35.03 22.22 22.38
C ASP A 37 -34.36 23.32 23.22
N ASN A 38 -33.04 23.51 23.08
CA ASN A 38 -32.32 24.60 23.73
C ASN A 38 -32.73 25.96 23.15
N TYR A 39 -32.77 26.07 21.83
CA TYR A 39 -33.20 27.28 21.13
C TYR A 39 -34.64 27.67 21.50
N GLU A 40 -35.57 26.71 21.52
CA GLU A 40 -36.96 26.93 21.96
C GLU A 40 -37.07 27.39 23.42
N ARG A 41 -36.13 26.99 24.29
CA ARG A 41 -36.20 27.28 25.72
C ARG A 41 -35.50 28.58 26.11
N TYR A 42 -34.40 28.93 25.47
CA TYR A 42 -33.51 30.00 25.94
C TYR A 42 -33.21 31.08 24.89
N TRP A 43 -33.66 30.93 23.64
CA TRP A 43 -33.44 31.92 22.58
C TRP A 43 -34.77 32.40 21.99
N ASP A 44 -34.78 33.66 21.55
CA ASP A 44 -35.94 34.26 20.88
C ASP A 44 -36.02 33.92 19.38
N THR A 45 -35.08 33.11 18.87
CA THR A 45 -34.92 32.73 17.45
C THR A 45 -34.93 31.20 17.22
N PRO A 46 -35.98 30.47 17.66
CA PRO A 46 -36.02 29.01 17.57
C PRO A 46 -35.81 28.44 16.16
N GLU A 47 -36.20 29.19 15.13
CA GLU A 47 -36.01 28.88 13.72
C GLU A 47 -34.54 28.79 13.27
N GLU A 48 -33.61 29.44 13.98
CA GLU A 48 -32.17 29.43 13.64
C GLU A 48 -31.49 28.10 13.99
N SER A 49 -32.10 27.29 14.86
CA SER A 49 -31.54 26.01 15.32
C SER A 49 -31.17 25.05 14.18
N ASP A 50 -32.00 24.97 13.14
CA ASP A 50 -31.74 24.12 11.97
C ASP A 50 -30.58 24.64 11.11
N ALA A 51 -30.47 25.96 10.96
CA ALA A 51 -29.35 26.57 10.24
C ALA A 51 -28.01 26.32 10.95
N HIS A 52 -27.99 26.47 12.27
CA HIS A 52 -26.82 26.15 13.08
C HIS A 52 -26.46 24.66 13.04
N PHE A 53 -27.45 23.77 13.14
CA PHE A 53 -27.20 22.34 13.01
C PHE A 53 -26.58 21.98 11.65
N LYS A 54 -27.12 22.52 10.55
CA LYS A 54 -26.56 22.33 9.20
C LYS A 54 -25.13 22.83 9.10
N ALA A 55 -24.82 23.99 9.69
CA ALA A 55 -23.46 24.52 9.74
C ALA A 55 -22.51 23.58 10.50
N VAL A 56 -22.93 23.02 11.64
CA VAL A 56 -22.15 22.04 12.41
C VAL A 56 -21.83 20.80 11.57
N VAL A 57 -22.84 20.22 10.91
CA VAL A 57 -22.64 19.04 10.04
C VAL A 57 -21.68 19.35 8.89
N LEU A 58 -21.85 20.51 8.24
CA LEU A 58 -20.98 20.94 7.15
C LEU A 58 -19.54 21.13 7.62
N ASN A 59 -19.34 21.76 8.78
CA ASN A 59 -18.01 21.98 9.35
C ASN A 59 -17.32 20.66 9.68
N TYR A 60 -18.01 19.71 10.32
CA TYR A 60 -17.48 18.37 10.56
C TYR A 60 -17.10 17.65 9.27
N PHE A 61 -17.92 17.77 8.23
CA PHE A 61 -17.62 17.20 6.92
C PHE A 61 -16.37 17.82 6.30
N ILE A 62 -16.28 19.15 6.25
CA ILE A 62 -15.15 19.86 5.64
C ILE A 62 -13.87 19.55 6.42
N GLU A 63 -13.84 19.74 7.73
CA GLU A 63 -12.66 19.47 8.55
C GLU A 63 -12.22 18.01 8.45
N GLY A 64 -13.17 17.08 8.51
CA GLY A 64 -12.89 15.66 8.39
C GLY A 64 -12.33 15.30 7.02
N ALA A 65 -12.97 15.78 5.95
CA ALA A 65 -12.54 15.54 4.58
C ALA A 65 -11.15 16.12 4.31
N THR A 66 -10.86 17.34 4.77
CA THR A 66 -9.56 17.99 4.60
C THR A 66 -8.45 17.19 5.27
N VAL A 67 -8.61 16.84 6.55
CA VAL A 67 -7.60 16.06 7.28
C VAL A 67 -7.39 14.68 6.65
N ASN A 68 -8.48 14.01 6.26
CA ASN A 68 -8.40 12.69 5.64
C ASN A 68 -7.74 12.74 4.25
N ALA A 69 -7.99 13.80 3.47
CA ALA A 69 -7.35 14.02 2.18
C ALA A 69 -5.84 14.21 2.34
N GLU A 70 -5.40 15.07 3.25
CA GLU A 70 -3.98 15.27 3.54
C GLU A 70 -3.29 13.97 4.01
N ASN A 71 -3.97 13.19 4.86
CA ASN A 71 -3.45 11.90 5.31
C ASN A 71 -3.33 10.92 4.13
N ASN A 72 -4.33 10.85 3.25
CA ASN A 72 -4.28 9.99 2.07
C ASN A 72 -3.19 10.39 1.08
N ASP A 73 -2.94 11.68 0.88
CA ASP A 73 -1.84 12.16 0.03
C ASP A 73 -0.48 11.75 0.61
N LYS A 74 -0.29 11.92 1.93
CA LYS A 74 0.91 11.44 2.63
C LYS A 74 1.08 9.94 2.45
N ARG A 75 0.03 9.14 2.67
CA ARG A 75 0.05 7.67 2.44
C ARG A 75 0.45 7.34 1.01
N GLY A 76 -0.14 8.03 0.03
CA GLY A 76 0.16 7.86 -1.38
C GLY A 76 1.64 8.04 -1.70
N SER A 77 2.31 9.01 -1.06
CA SER A 77 3.76 9.21 -1.23
C SER A 77 4.58 8.01 -0.74
N TYR A 78 4.27 7.45 0.44
CA TYR A 78 4.96 6.28 0.99
C TYR A 78 4.71 5.01 0.18
N LEU A 79 3.47 4.79 -0.30
CA LEU A 79 3.14 3.67 -1.18
C LEU A 79 3.92 3.75 -2.50
N ARG A 80 4.05 4.95 -3.08
CA ARG A 80 4.83 5.16 -4.29
C ARG A 80 6.31 4.83 -4.08
N SER A 81 6.91 5.29 -2.98
CA SER A 81 8.29 4.93 -2.61
C SER A 81 8.44 3.42 -2.40
N LEU A 82 7.50 2.77 -1.71
CA LEU A 82 7.48 1.33 -1.53
C LEU A 82 7.49 0.59 -2.87
N ALA A 83 6.61 0.96 -3.79
CA ALA A 83 6.53 0.35 -5.12
C ALA A 83 7.85 0.47 -5.88
N ASN A 84 8.51 1.64 -5.80
CA ASN A 84 9.81 1.85 -6.42
C ASN A 84 10.89 0.93 -5.82
N TYR A 85 10.95 0.81 -4.49
CA TYR A 85 11.93 -0.08 -3.84
C TYR A 85 11.70 -1.56 -4.14
N VAL A 86 10.44 -1.99 -4.18
CA VAL A 86 10.08 -3.37 -4.56
C VAL A 86 10.48 -3.63 -6.01
N THR A 87 10.21 -2.68 -6.91
CA THR A 87 10.58 -2.78 -8.33
C THR A 87 12.10 -2.88 -8.49
N ALA A 88 12.87 -2.01 -7.82
CA ALA A 88 14.33 -2.08 -7.83
C ALA A 88 14.86 -3.41 -7.27
N ALA A 89 14.24 -3.93 -6.20
CA ALA A 89 14.62 -5.22 -5.63
C ALA A 89 14.40 -6.37 -6.61
N LEU A 90 13.32 -6.35 -7.39
CA LEU A 90 13.05 -7.34 -8.45
C LEU A 90 14.09 -7.24 -9.57
N PHE A 91 14.44 -6.03 -10.01
CA PHE A 91 15.51 -5.87 -11.01
C PHE A 91 16.84 -6.43 -10.50
N VAL A 92 17.24 -6.09 -9.27
CA VAL A 92 18.49 -6.59 -8.67
C VAL A 92 18.44 -8.11 -8.47
N SER A 93 17.29 -8.69 -8.11
CA SER A 93 17.19 -10.15 -7.96
C SER A 93 17.40 -10.87 -9.28
N VAL A 94 16.83 -10.37 -10.38
CA VAL A 94 17.09 -10.93 -11.72
C VAL A 94 18.56 -10.79 -12.10
N LEU A 95 19.15 -9.61 -11.89
CA LEU A 95 20.57 -9.37 -12.18
C LEU A 95 21.51 -10.24 -11.34
N SER A 96 21.10 -10.66 -10.14
CA SER A 96 21.92 -11.54 -9.29
C SER A 96 22.15 -12.93 -9.89
N PHE A 97 21.36 -13.33 -10.90
CA PHE A 97 21.56 -14.57 -11.65
C PHE A 97 22.57 -14.44 -12.80
N LEU A 98 22.96 -13.22 -13.20
CA LEU A 98 23.91 -13.01 -14.29
C LEU A 98 25.25 -13.74 -14.08
N PRO A 99 25.89 -13.70 -12.89
CA PRO A 99 27.15 -14.41 -12.67
C PRO A 99 27.01 -15.92 -12.90
N PHE A 100 25.88 -16.51 -12.49
CA PHE A 100 25.62 -17.94 -12.71
C PHE A 100 25.43 -18.26 -14.19
N TYR A 101 24.70 -17.42 -14.92
CA TYR A 101 24.51 -17.59 -16.35
C TYR A 101 25.84 -17.48 -17.12
N ILE A 102 26.66 -16.47 -16.79
CA ILE A 102 27.99 -16.29 -17.39
C ILE A 102 28.88 -17.48 -17.09
N HIS A 103 28.93 -17.93 -15.82
CA HIS A 103 29.72 -19.08 -15.42
C HIS A 103 29.29 -20.37 -16.15
N GLN A 104 27.98 -20.60 -16.28
CA GLN A 104 27.46 -21.74 -17.03
C GLN A 104 27.78 -21.65 -18.53
N GLN A 105 27.74 -20.46 -19.12
CA GLN A 105 28.11 -20.26 -20.52
C GLN A 105 29.62 -20.49 -20.74
N GLU A 106 30.47 -20.05 -19.81
CA GLU A 106 31.90 -20.34 -19.84
C GLU A 106 32.18 -21.85 -19.71
N GLN A 107 31.48 -22.55 -18.80
CA GLN A 107 31.59 -24.01 -18.69
C GLN A 107 31.17 -24.70 -19.99
N ASN A 108 30.03 -24.35 -20.58
CA ASN A 108 29.57 -24.94 -21.84
C ASN A 108 30.51 -24.68 -23.03
N ASN A 109 31.24 -23.55 -23.03
CA ASN A 109 32.20 -23.22 -24.08
C ASN A 109 33.56 -23.90 -23.88
N ASN A 110 33.96 -24.11 -22.62
CA ASN A 110 35.25 -24.70 -22.26
C ASN A 110 35.19 -26.21 -22.05
N ASP A 111 34.00 -26.78 -21.89
CA ASP A 111 33.82 -28.22 -21.99
C ASP A 111 34.15 -28.62 -23.43
N PRO A 112 35.14 -29.50 -23.65
CA PRO A 112 35.32 -30.08 -24.97
C PRO A 112 33.98 -30.73 -25.32
N LYS A 113 33.37 -30.33 -26.44
CA LYS A 113 32.28 -31.10 -27.04
C LYS A 113 32.79 -32.53 -27.07
N THR A 114 32.33 -33.36 -26.13
CA THR A 114 32.47 -34.80 -26.22
C THR A 114 31.63 -35.17 -27.41
N THR A 115 32.29 -35.09 -28.56
CA THR A 115 31.91 -35.78 -29.77
C THR A 115 31.99 -37.24 -29.36
N SER A 116 30.92 -37.76 -28.77
CA SER A 116 30.68 -39.20 -28.71
C SER A 116 30.33 -39.64 -30.12
N ALA A 117 31.29 -39.53 -31.03
CA ALA A 117 31.27 -40.22 -32.30
C ALA A 117 32.18 -41.44 -32.16
N THR A 118 31.56 -42.60 -32.41
CA THR A 118 32.18 -43.90 -32.74
C THR A 118 32.78 -44.65 -31.53
N SER A 119 32.54 -45.95 -31.31
CA SER A 119 32.24 -47.02 -32.26
C SER A 119 31.53 -48.19 -31.57
N THR A 120 30.45 -48.69 -32.16
CA THR A 120 30.03 -50.08 -31.99
C THR A 120 31.06 -50.96 -32.70
N THR A 121 32.00 -51.53 -31.95
CA THR A 121 32.83 -52.63 -32.46
C THR A 121 32.73 -53.82 -31.52
N ASN A 122 32.05 -54.84 -32.01
CA ASN A 122 31.91 -56.16 -31.42
C ASN A 122 33.26 -56.78 -31.04
N ALA A 123 33.36 -57.37 -29.84
CA ALA A 123 34.09 -58.62 -29.56
C ALA A 123 34.13 -58.88 -28.04
N LEU A 124 33.44 -59.90 -27.52
CA LEU A 124 34.01 -61.25 -27.39
C LEU A 124 33.03 -62.19 -26.67
N CYS A 125 32.74 -63.29 -27.35
CA CYS A 125 32.14 -64.51 -26.84
C CYS A 125 33.10 -65.20 -25.84
N LYS A 126 32.58 -65.74 -24.73
CA LYS A 126 33.07 -66.98 -24.07
C LYS A 126 32.13 -67.41 -22.94
N ARG A 127 31.41 -68.49 -23.18
CA ARG A 127 31.24 -69.59 -22.21
C ARG A 127 31.18 -70.90 -22.98
#